data_AF-A0A7C3JWQ7-F1
#
_entry.id   AF-A0A7C3JWQ7-F1
#
_cell.length_a   1.000
_cell.length_b   1.000
_cell.length_c   1.000
_cell.angle_alpha   90.00
_cell.angle_beta   90.00
_cell.angle_gamma   90.00
#
_symmetry.space_group_name_H-M   'P 1'
#
loop_
_entity.id
_entity.type
_entity.pdbx_description
1 polymer ?
#
loop_
_entity_poly.entity_id
_entity_poly.type
_entity_poly.pdbx_seq_one_letter_code
_entity_poly.pdbx_strand_id
1 'polypeptide(L)'
;MREQLEQLCINSIRMLSVDAVEKAKSGHPGAPMGLAPAAYVLWTRFLKYNPKSPSWFDRDRFVLSAGHASMLLYSMLYLTGYDDISLDQIKQFRQWGSRTPGHPERELAAGIETTTGPLGQGFANGVGMAIAEAHLAARYNRRGFDIINHFTYAIVSDGDLMEGVAAEAASLAGHLQRNGEIARTVTTKVRYSDFSIRSRSTSIPVGTDDAERIAELACGCLDRALDDRPGALRLVGVGLSGLESHQQLALV
;
A
#
# COMPACT_ATOMS: atom_id res chain seq x y z
N MET A 1 -14.43 15.61 25.93
CA MET A 1 -15.55 14.77 25.43
C MET A 1 -15.19 13.99 24.17
N ARG A 2 -14.70 14.62 23.08
CA ARG A 2 -14.35 13.90 21.84
C ARG A 2 -13.18 12.93 22.01
N GLU A 3 -12.07 13.37 22.59
CA GLU A 3 -10.89 12.51 22.87
C GLU A 3 -11.22 11.34 23.80
N GLN A 4 -12.09 11.55 24.80
CA GLN A 4 -12.52 10.48 25.71
C GLN A 4 -13.32 9.39 24.98
N LEU A 5 -14.18 9.77 24.03
CA LEU A 5 -14.93 8.80 23.22
C LEU A 5 -14.00 8.05 22.25
N GLU A 6 -13.06 8.75 21.59
CA GLU A 6 -12.07 8.11 20.71
C GLU A 6 -11.23 7.08 21.47
N GLN A 7 -10.75 7.46 22.66
CA GLN A 7 -10.00 6.55 23.53
C GLN A 7 -10.84 5.36 24.00
N LEU A 8 -12.13 5.57 24.29
CA LEU A 8 -13.05 4.49 24.62
C LEU A 8 -13.21 3.52 23.44
N CYS A 9 -13.43 4.02 22.21
CA CYS A 9 -13.52 3.18 21.01
C CYS A 9 -12.24 2.37 20.78
N ILE A 10 -11.07 3.01 20.91
CA ILE A 10 -9.77 2.33 20.80
C ILE A 10 -9.66 1.23 21.86
N ASN A 11 -10.02 1.53 23.11
CA ASN A 11 -9.97 0.55 24.19
C ASN A 11 -11.01 -0.56 24.01
N SER A 12 -12.16 -0.31 23.38
CA SER A 12 -13.12 -1.35 23.01
C SER A 12 -12.52 -2.35 22.01
N ILE A 13 -11.77 -1.86 21.01
CA ILE A 13 -11.05 -2.74 20.05
C ILE A 13 -10.03 -3.62 20.80
N ARG A 14 -9.28 -3.02 21.73
CA ARG A 14 -8.30 -3.73 22.56
C ARG A 14 -8.96 -4.81 23.40
N MET A 15 -10.00 -4.45 24.16
CA MET A 15 -10.62 -5.36 25.12
C MET A 15 -11.43 -6.46 24.43
N LEU A 16 -12.12 -6.18 23.32
CA LEU A 16 -12.74 -7.24 22.51
C LEU A 16 -11.69 -8.27 22.05
N SER A 17 -10.52 -7.79 21.62
CA SER A 17 -9.44 -8.67 21.18
C SER A 17 -8.85 -9.50 22.31
N VAL A 18 -8.59 -8.89 23.48
CA VAL A 18 -8.06 -9.58 24.66
C VAL A 18 -9.05 -10.62 25.17
N ASP A 19 -10.32 -10.25 25.37
CA ASP A 19 -11.33 -11.13 25.95
C ASP A 19 -11.65 -12.32 25.05
N ALA A 20 -11.68 -12.12 23.72
CA ALA A 20 -11.92 -13.20 22.77
C ALA A 20 -10.75 -14.19 22.72
N VAL A 21 -9.51 -13.69 22.68
CA VAL A 21 -8.30 -14.52 22.74
C VAL A 21 -8.27 -15.33 24.04
N GLU A 22 -8.58 -14.68 25.17
CA GLU A 22 -8.53 -15.34 26.46
C GLU A 22 -9.65 -16.38 26.62
N LYS A 23 -10.87 -16.06 26.17
CA LYS A 23 -11.96 -17.04 26.14
C LYS A 23 -11.61 -18.27 25.28
N ALA A 24 -10.96 -18.05 24.13
CA ALA A 24 -10.51 -19.12 23.25
C ALA A 24 -9.29 -19.89 23.79
N LYS A 25 -8.61 -19.35 24.82
CA LYS A 25 -7.28 -19.81 25.30
C LYS A 25 -6.27 -19.94 24.17
N SER A 26 -6.41 -19.10 23.14
CA SER A 26 -5.66 -19.21 21.88
C SER A 26 -5.76 -17.90 21.10
N GLY A 27 -4.64 -17.41 20.57
CA GLY A 27 -4.59 -16.25 19.69
C GLY A 27 -3.49 -15.26 20.04
N HIS A 28 -3.52 -14.09 19.39
CA HIS A 28 -2.46 -13.09 19.45
C HIS A 28 -3.03 -11.75 19.90
N PRO A 29 -2.93 -11.38 21.19
CA PRO A 29 -3.53 -10.14 21.70
C PRO A 29 -2.63 -8.91 21.47
N GLY A 30 -1.31 -9.10 21.39
CA GLY A 30 -0.33 -8.00 21.34
C GLY A 30 -0.49 -7.08 20.12
N ALA A 31 -0.53 -7.66 18.91
CA ALA A 31 -0.68 -6.88 17.69
C ALA A 31 -2.01 -6.10 17.64
N PRO A 32 -3.20 -6.70 17.92
CA PRO A 32 -4.44 -5.95 18.07
C PRO A 32 -4.37 -4.81 19.08
N MET A 33 -3.73 -5.03 20.24
CA MET A 33 -3.60 -3.99 21.27
C MET A 33 -2.80 -2.78 20.80
N GLY A 34 -1.67 -3.03 20.13
CA GLY A 34 -0.77 -2.00 19.60
C GLY A 34 -1.35 -1.27 18.39
N LEU A 35 -2.04 -1.99 17.50
CA LEU A 35 -2.56 -1.45 16.24
C LEU A 35 -3.96 -0.84 16.35
N ALA A 36 -4.67 -1.02 17.46
CA ALA A 36 -6.01 -0.47 17.68
C ALA A 36 -6.14 1.05 17.36
N PRO A 37 -5.19 1.93 17.75
CA PRO A 37 -5.27 3.35 17.36
C PRO A 37 -5.18 3.56 15.85
N ALA A 38 -4.26 2.86 15.16
CA ALA A 38 -4.08 2.98 13.72
C ALA A 38 -5.31 2.46 12.96
N ALA A 39 -5.84 1.30 13.37
CA ALA A 39 -7.06 0.73 12.80
C ALA A 39 -8.28 1.64 13.02
N TYR A 40 -8.43 2.20 14.23
CA TYR A 40 -9.49 3.16 14.55
C TYR A 40 -9.43 4.37 13.60
N VAL A 41 -8.27 4.99 13.46
CA VAL A 41 -8.10 6.15 12.58
C VAL A 41 -8.40 5.77 11.13
N LEU A 42 -7.83 4.67 10.63
CA LEU A 42 -8.04 4.22 9.26
C LEU A 42 -9.54 4.02 8.95
N TRP A 43 -10.25 3.22 9.74
CA TRP A 43 -11.66 2.92 9.48
C TRP A 43 -12.64 4.06 9.73
N THR A 44 -12.32 4.98 10.62
CA THR A 44 -13.28 6.02 11.01
C THR A 44 -13.01 7.37 10.35
N ARG A 45 -11.91 7.52 9.62
CA ARG A 45 -11.52 8.79 8.99
C ARG A 45 -11.16 8.66 7.51
N PHE A 46 -10.67 7.51 7.05
CA PHE A 46 -10.13 7.37 5.70
C PHE A 46 -10.86 6.33 4.85
N LEU A 47 -11.12 5.15 5.42
CA LEU A 47 -11.64 4.02 4.65
C LEU A 47 -13.04 4.34 4.10
N LYS A 48 -13.18 4.23 2.78
CA LYS A 48 -14.45 4.34 2.04
C LYS A 48 -15.11 2.97 1.94
N TYR A 49 -16.04 2.66 2.84
CA TYR A 49 -16.73 1.36 2.88
C TYR A 49 -18.19 1.52 3.30
N ASN A 50 -18.98 0.49 3.03
CA ASN A 50 -20.35 0.39 3.51
C ASN A 50 -20.58 -1.01 4.10
N PRO A 51 -20.67 -1.15 5.44
CA PRO A 51 -20.94 -2.43 6.10
C PRO A 51 -22.24 -3.10 5.67
N LYS A 52 -23.23 -2.32 5.21
CA LYS A 52 -24.52 -2.82 4.69
C LYS A 52 -24.47 -3.17 3.21
N SER A 53 -23.40 -2.83 2.52
CA SER A 53 -23.13 -3.22 1.13
C SER A 53 -21.67 -3.64 0.97
N PRO A 54 -21.23 -4.71 1.65
CA PRO A 54 -19.83 -5.11 1.71
C PRO A 54 -19.30 -5.62 0.35
N SER A 55 -20.19 -5.91 -0.60
CA SER A 55 -19.85 -6.24 -1.99
C SER A 55 -19.78 -5.02 -2.91
N TRP A 56 -19.96 -3.79 -2.39
CA TRP A 56 -19.87 -2.56 -3.19
C TRP A 56 -18.57 -2.54 -3.98
N PHE A 57 -18.69 -2.46 -5.30
CA PHE A 57 -17.57 -2.62 -6.23
C PHE A 57 -16.43 -1.62 -5.97
N ASP A 58 -16.76 -0.35 -5.74
CA ASP A 58 -15.78 0.73 -5.61
C ASP A 58 -15.48 1.09 -4.13
N ARG A 59 -15.71 0.19 -3.18
CA ARG A 59 -15.24 0.37 -1.79
C ARG A 59 -13.71 0.35 -1.73
N ASP A 60 -13.10 0.97 -0.74
CA ASP A 60 -11.69 0.73 -0.45
C ASP A 60 -11.47 -0.72 -0.02
N ARG A 61 -10.34 -1.29 -0.43
CA ARG A 61 -9.92 -2.63 -0.01
C ARG A 61 -9.03 -2.51 1.21
N PHE A 62 -9.27 -3.36 2.21
CA PHE A 62 -8.40 -3.47 3.36
C PHE A 62 -7.85 -4.90 3.49
N VAL A 63 -6.53 -5.03 3.61
CA VAL A 63 -5.84 -6.30 3.81
C VAL A 63 -5.08 -6.30 5.13
N LEU A 64 -5.42 -7.24 6.03
CA LEU A 64 -4.61 -7.51 7.21
C LEU A 64 -3.51 -8.51 6.84
N SER A 65 -2.36 -8.06 6.33
CA SER A 65 -1.26 -8.98 5.96
C SER A 65 -0.73 -9.73 7.17
N ALA A 66 -0.64 -9.03 8.31
CA ALA A 66 -0.36 -9.59 9.62
C ALA A 66 -1.58 -10.41 10.14
N GLY A 67 -1.98 -11.46 9.41
CA GLY A 67 -3.22 -12.19 9.64
C GLY A 67 -3.35 -12.80 11.04
N HIS A 68 -2.24 -12.99 11.75
CA HIS A 68 -2.25 -13.47 13.14
C HIS A 68 -2.97 -12.48 14.08
N ALA A 69 -3.04 -11.19 13.72
CA ALA A 69 -3.78 -10.15 14.43
C ALA A 69 -5.29 -10.16 14.10
N SER A 70 -5.86 -11.31 13.75
CA SER A 70 -7.24 -11.50 13.27
C SER A 70 -8.31 -10.83 14.12
N MET A 71 -8.16 -10.86 15.45
CA MET A 71 -9.11 -10.19 16.36
C MET A 71 -9.17 -8.66 16.18
N LEU A 72 -8.12 -8.02 15.66
CA LEU A 72 -8.18 -6.61 15.25
C LEU A 72 -9.23 -6.43 14.16
N LEU A 73 -9.14 -7.23 13.09
CA LEU A 73 -10.07 -7.18 11.97
C LEU A 73 -11.50 -7.52 12.42
N TYR A 74 -11.69 -8.60 13.17
CA TYR A 74 -13.03 -8.99 13.64
C TYR A 74 -13.65 -7.94 14.57
N SER A 75 -12.85 -7.31 15.43
CA SER A 75 -13.33 -6.18 16.25
C SER A 75 -13.77 -5.01 15.39
N MET A 76 -13.02 -4.67 14.34
CA MET A 76 -13.40 -3.59 13.42
C MET A 76 -14.67 -3.93 12.63
N LEU A 77 -14.79 -5.15 12.10
CA LEU A 77 -15.97 -5.59 11.37
C LEU A 77 -17.24 -5.55 12.25
N TYR A 78 -17.15 -6.06 13.48
CA TYR A 78 -18.25 -5.99 14.45
C TYR A 78 -18.64 -4.55 14.80
N LEU A 79 -17.66 -3.74 15.23
CA LEU A 79 -17.92 -2.37 15.71
C LEU A 79 -18.41 -1.44 14.61
N THR A 80 -18.08 -1.74 13.35
CA THR A 80 -18.56 -0.95 12.19
C THR A 80 -19.85 -1.49 11.59
N GLY A 81 -20.35 -2.64 12.06
CA GLY A 81 -21.70 -3.11 11.76
C GLY A 81 -21.82 -4.04 10.54
N TYR A 82 -20.77 -4.81 10.25
CA TYR A 82 -20.85 -5.94 9.32
C TYR A 82 -21.69 -7.06 9.95
N ASP A 83 -22.74 -7.49 9.25
CA ASP A 83 -23.75 -8.40 9.81
C ASP A 83 -23.21 -9.82 10.08
N ASP A 84 -22.18 -10.23 9.35
CA ASP A 84 -21.61 -11.58 9.48
C ASP A 84 -20.77 -11.78 10.75
N ILE A 85 -20.30 -10.70 11.38
CA ILE A 85 -19.47 -10.72 12.58
C ILE A 85 -20.24 -10.12 13.74
N SER A 86 -21.06 -10.95 14.40
CA SER A 86 -21.77 -10.57 15.62
C SER A 86 -20.88 -10.72 16.86
N LEU A 87 -21.34 -10.19 18.00
CA LEU A 87 -20.67 -10.42 19.29
C LEU A 87 -20.59 -11.92 19.64
N ASP A 88 -21.57 -12.71 19.24
CA ASP A 88 -21.54 -14.15 19.48
C ASP A 88 -20.51 -14.86 18.60
N GLN A 89 -20.27 -14.38 17.37
CA GLN A 89 -19.15 -14.85 16.56
C GLN A 89 -17.80 -14.48 17.19
N ILE A 90 -17.64 -13.26 17.73
CA ILE A 90 -16.43 -12.89 18.49
C ILE A 90 -16.23 -13.82 19.70
N LYS A 91 -17.29 -14.10 20.44
CA LYS A 91 -17.27 -15.07 21.56
C LYS A 91 -16.95 -16.50 21.13
N GLN A 92 -17.07 -16.83 19.84
CA GLN A 92 -16.72 -18.13 19.25
C GLN A 92 -15.39 -18.07 18.49
N PHE A 93 -14.54 -17.07 18.75
CA PHE A 93 -13.20 -16.97 18.15
C PHE A 93 -12.44 -18.30 18.26
N ARG A 94 -11.89 -18.75 17.12
CA ARG A 94 -11.15 -20.03 16.96
C ARG A 94 -11.94 -21.30 17.28
N GLN A 95 -13.26 -21.22 17.38
CA GLN A 95 -14.10 -22.40 17.59
C GLN A 95 -14.56 -22.99 16.26
N TRP A 96 -14.83 -24.29 16.28
CA TRP A 96 -15.32 -25.03 15.12
C TRP A 96 -16.61 -24.41 14.55
N GLY A 97 -16.64 -24.17 13.23
CA GLY A 97 -17.79 -23.60 12.53
C GLY A 97 -18.04 -22.11 12.79
N SER A 98 -17.16 -21.43 13.54
CA SER A 98 -17.24 -19.97 13.71
C SER A 98 -16.85 -19.22 12.43
N ARG A 99 -17.33 -17.98 12.31
CA ARG A 99 -16.93 -17.02 11.28
C ARG A 99 -15.71 -16.18 11.70
N THR A 100 -15.10 -16.54 12.82
CA THR A 100 -13.94 -15.87 13.43
C THR A 100 -12.80 -16.88 13.63
N PRO A 101 -12.31 -17.53 12.56
CA PRO A 101 -11.17 -18.45 12.64
C PRO A 101 -9.89 -17.75 13.11
N GLY A 102 -8.86 -18.55 13.41
CA GLY A 102 -7.61 -18.04 14.00
C GLY A 102 -6.84 -17.05 13.12
N HIS A 103 -7.01 -17.12 11.81
CA HIS A 103 -6.54 -16.16 10.81
C HIS A 103 -7.71 -15.82 9.88
N PRO A 104 -7.80 -14.61 9.28
CA PRO A 104 -8.94 -14.23 8.44
C PRO A 104 -9.07 -15.13 7.22
N GLU A 105 -10.30 -15.53 6.90
CA GLU A 105 -10.64 -16.35 5.74
C GLU A 105 -11.70 -15.64 4.88
N ARG A 106 -11.40 -15.43 3.58
CA ARG A 106 -12.25 -14.65 2.67
C ARG A 106 -13.69 -15.15 2.58
N GLU A 107 -13.86 -16.46 2.58
CA GLU A 107 -15.15 -17.10 2.27
C GLU A 107 -16.12 -17.12 3.46
N LEU A 108 -15.64 -16.88 4.69
CA LEU A 108 -16.44 -17.08 5.89
C LEU A 108 -17.26 -15.85 6.32
N ALA A 109 -16.82 -14.64 5.97
CA ALA A 109 -17.51 -13.42 6.35
C ALA A 109 -17.23 -12.26 5.39
N ALA A 110 -18.26 -11.43 5.19
CA ALA A 110 -18.12 -10.16 4.50
C ALA A 110 -17.17 -9.20 5.22
N GLY A 111 -16.43 -8.40 4.45
CA GLY A 111 -15.43 -7.46 4.97
C GLY A 111 -14.03 -8.05 5.18
N ILE A 112 -13.87 -9.38 5.06
CA ILE A 112 -12.56 -10.00 4.89
C ILE A 112 -12.26 -10.02 3.39
N GLU A 113 -11.26 -9.26 2.93
CA GLU A 113 -10.97 -9.12 1.49
C GLU A 113 -10.13 -10.27 0.92
N THR A 114 -9.30 -10.89 1.75
CA THR A 114 -8.48 -12.05 1.36
C THR A 114 -8.14 -12.89 2.58
N THR A 115 -7.95 -14.19 2.37
CA THR A 115 -7.37 -15.08 3.38
C THR A 115 -5.91 -14.68 3.61
N THR A 116 -5.52 -14.54 4.88
CA THR A 116 -4.14 -14.17 5.29
C THR A 116 -3.70 -15.06 6.46
N GLY A 117 -2.41 -15.03 6.79
CA GLY A 117 -1.82 -15.89 7.82
C GLY A 117 -0.37 -16.22 7.46
N PRO A 118 -0.11 -16.83 6.30
CA PRO A 118 1.22 -16.87 5.71
C PRO A 118 1.72 -15.44 5.44
N LEU A 119 2.81 -15.06 6.08
CA LEU A 119 3.35 -13.71 6.05
C LEU A 119 3.80 -13.32 4.64
N GLY A 120 3.78 -12.02 4.35
CA GLY A 120 4.16 -11.41 3.08
C GLY A 120 3.10 -11.50 1.97
N GLN A 121 2.33 -12.58 1.94
CA GLN A 121 1.33 -12.80 0.88
C GLN A 121 0.16 -11.83 0.95
N GLY A 122 -0.26 -11.39 2.14
CA GLY A 122 -1.32 -10.39 2.27
C GLY A 122 -0.93 -9.05 1.63
N PHE A 123 0.31 -8.62 1.81
CA PHE A 123 0.85 -7.44 1.13
C PHE A 123 0.86 -7.63 -0.39
N ALA A 124 1.32 -8.78 -0.88
CA ALA A 124 1.30 -9.10 -2.31
C ALA A 124 -0.13 -9.12 -2.90
N ASN A 125 -1.11 -9.65 -2.16
CA ASN A 125 -2.53 -9.60 -2.54
C ASN A 125 -3.02 -8.14 -2.63
N GLY A 126 -2.63 -7.29 -1.68
CA GLY A 126 -2.92 -5.85 -1.71
C GLY A 126 -2.34 -5.17 -2.96
N VAL A 127 -1.11 -5.50 -3.34
CA VAL A 127 -0.52 -5.02 -4.61
C VAL A 127 -1.35 -5.47 -5.81
N GLY A 128 -1.77 -6.73 -5.85
CA GLY A 128 -2.66 -7.25 -6.92
C GLY A 128 -4.00 -6.52 -6.99
N MET A 129 -4.61 -6.21 -5.84
CA MET A 129 -5.86 -5.42 -5.78
C MET A 129 -5.67 -4.00 -6.33
N ALA A 130 -4.55 -3.34 -5.99
CA ALA A 130 -4.22 -2.02 -6.52
C ALA A 130 -3.96 -2.04 -8.04
N ILE A 131 -3.28 -3.08 -8.55
CA ILE A 131 -3.09 -3.27 -10.00
C ILE A 131 -4.43 -3.45 -10.70
N ALA A 132 -5.35 -4.22 -10.12
CA ALA A 132 -6.67 -4.44 -10.67
C ALA A 132 -7.49 -3.14 -10.71
N GLU A 133 -7.47 -2.35 -9.63
CA GLU A 133 -8.10 -1.04 -9.58
C GLU A 133 -7.58 -0.12 -10.69
N ALA A 134 -6.26 0.03 -10.80
CA ALA A 134 -5.63 0.90 -11.80
C ALA A 134 -5.95 0.46 -13.23
N HIS A 135 -5.90 -0.85 -13.49
CA HIS A 135 -6.24 -1.41 -14.80
C HIS A 135 -7.70 -1.14 -15.18
N LEU A 136 -8.62 -1.38 -14.24
CA LEU A 136 -10.04 -1.22 -14.50
C LEU A 136 -10.42 0.26 -14.62
N ALA A 137 -9.86 1.14 -13.78
CA ALA A 137 -10.01 2.58 -13.88
C ALA A 137 -9.59 3.08 -15.26
N ALA A 138 -8.40 2.69 -15.75
CA ALA A 138 -7.92 3.04 -17.08
C ALA A 138 -8.85 2.56 -18.21
N ARG A 139 -9.49 1.39 -18.03
CA ARG A 139 -10.38 0.80 -19.04
C ARG A 139 -11.76 1.43 -19.06
N TYR A 140 -12.32 1.75 -17.89
CA TYR A 140 -13.74 2.04 -17.74
C TYR A 140 -14.07 3.48 -17.33
N ASN A 141 -13.16 4.22 -16.70
CA ASN A 141 -13.41 5.62 -16.40
C ASN A 141 -13.53 6.42 -17.72
N ARG A 142 -14.34 7.46 -17.69
CA ARG A 142 -14.55 8.41 -18.79
C ARG A 142 -14.48 9.82 -18.25
N ARG A 143 -14.26 10.80 -19.10
CA ARG A 143 -14.19 12.21 -18.68
C ARG A 143 -15.46 12.59 -17.89
N GLY A 144 -15.29 12.96 -16.62
CA GLY A 144 -16.38 13.32 -15.71
C GLY A 144 -17.05 12.14 -15.00
N PHE A 145 -16.58 10.90 -15.21
CA PHE A 145 -17.14 9.67 -14.66
C PHE A 145 -16.02 8.73 -14.19
N ASP A 146 -15.54 8.98 -12.97
CA ASP A 146 -14.56 8.13 -12.28
C ASP A 146 -15.32 7.04 -11.50
N ILE A 147 -15.82 6.05 -12.23
CA ILE A 147 -16.63 4.96 -11.66
C ILE A 147 -15.80 3.92 -10.90
N ILE A 148 -14.47 3.95 -11.08
CA ILE A 148 -13.48 3.15 -10.34
C ILE A 148 -12.43 4.11 -9.82
N ASN A 149 -12.41 4.33 -8.52
CA ASN A 149 -11.51 5.23 -7.83
C ASN A 149 -11.50 4.89 -6.33
N HIS A 150 -10.75 3.86 -5.97
CA HIS A 150 -10.66 3.41 -4.59
C HIS A 150 -9.24 3.04 -4.18
N PHE A 151 -8.98 3.08 -2.88
CA PHE A 151 -7.67 2.74 -2.33
C PHE A 151 -7.59 1.29 -1.91
N THR A 152 -6.36 0.76 -1.89
CA THR A 152 -6.03 -0.48 -1.19
C THR A 152 -5.13 -0.15 -0.01
N TYR A 153 -5.60 -0.45 1.20
CA TYR A 153 -4.86 -0.31 2.44
C TYR A 153 -4.40 -1.67 2.96
N ALA A 154 -3.21 -1.71 3.55
CA ALA A 154 -2.72 -2.90 4.22
C ALA A 154 -2.12 -2.56 5.59
N ILE A 155 -2.35 -3.43 6.56
CA ILE A 155 -1.53 -3.49 7.77
C ILE A 155 -0.54 -4.63 7.60
N VAL A 156 0.74 -4.31 7.65
CA VAL A 156 1.86 -5.24 7.50
C VAL A 156 2.68 -5.29 8.79
N SER A 157 3.30 -6.44 9.04
CA SER A 157 4.19 -6.68 10.17
C SER A 157 5.65 -6.77 9.73
N ASP A 158 6.57 -6.74 10.68
CA ASP A 158 7.99 -7.02 10.41
C ASP A 158 8.18 -8.36 9.71
N GLY A 159 7.41 -9.38 10.11
CA GLY A 159 7.41 -10.68 9.47
C GLY A 159 6.98 -10.65 8.02
N ASP A 160 5.98 -9.83 7.66
CA ASP A 160 5.61 -9.64 6.25
C ASP A 160 6.76 -9.02 5.45
N LEU A 161 7.47 -8.03 6.02
CA LEU A 161 8.54 -7.30 5.35
C LEU A 161 9.84 -8.11 5.22
N MET A 162 10.02 -9.14 6.03
CA MET A 162 11.15 -10.08 5.92
C MET A 162 10.94 -11.14 4.83
N GLU A 163 9.69 -11.38 4.43
CA GLU A 163 9.37 -12.38 3.41
C GLU A 163 9.72 -11.90 2.00
N GLY A 164 10.39 -12.76 1.22
CA GLY A 164 10.85 -12.42 -0.13
C GLY A 164 9.71 -12.01 -1.07
N VAL A 165 8.53 -12.63 -0.93
CA VAL A 165 7.34 -12.31 -1.74
C VAL A 165 6.88 -10.86 -1.54
N ALA A 166 7.07 -10.29 -0.34
CA ALA A 166 6.72 -8.89 -0.10
C ALA A 166 7.70 -7.95 -0.81
N ALA A 167 8.99 -8.29 -0.84
CA ALA A 167 10.00 -7.52 -1.58
C ALA A 167 9.76 -7.58 -3.10
N GLU A 168 9.43 -8.75 -3.64
CA GLU A 168 9.05 -8.92 -5.05
C GLU A 168 7.83 -8.07 -5.41
N ALA A 169 6.75 -8.18 -4.63
CA ALA A 169 5.54 -7.41 -4.85
C ALA A 169 5.76 -5.90 -4.72
N ALA A 170 6.57 -5.44 -3.75
CA ALA A 170 6.90 -4.03 -3.58
C ALA A 170 7.73 -3.49 -4.74
N SER A 171 8.70 -4.28 -5.22
CA SER A 171 9.51 -3.94 -6.40
C SER A 171 8.64 -3.78 -7.65
N LEU A 172 7.72 -4.73 -7.89
CA LEU A 172 6.76 -4.67 -8.99
C LEU A 172 5.84 -3.45 -8.86
N ALA A 173 5.25 -3.21 -7.68
CA ALA A 173 4.38 -2.05 -7.45
C ALA A 173 5.11 -0.74 -7.73
N GLY A 174 6.35 -0.60 -7.24
CA GLY A 174 7.18 0.58 -7.49
C GLY A 174 7.59 0.71 -8.97
N HIS A 175 7.79 -0.40 -9.69
CA HIS A 175 8.02 -0.36 -11.13
C HIS A 175 6.77 0.11 -11.90
N LEU A 176 5.61 -0.47 -11.61
CA LEU A 176 4.34 -0.11 -12.26
C LEU A 176 3.94 1.35 -11.98
N GLN A 177 4.17 1.84 -10.75
CA GLN A 177 3.96 3.25 -10.40
C GLN A 177 4.86 4.18 -11.23
N ARG A 178 6.12 3.80 -11.46
CA ARG A 178 7.08 4.60 -12.25
C ARG A 178 6.83 4.54 -13.75
N ASN A 179 6.26 3.45 -14.27
CA ASN A 179 6.00 3.26 -15.71
C ASN A 179 4.86 4.15 -16.26
N GLY A 180 4.29 5.06 -15.47
CA GLY A 180 3.34 6.08 -15.91
C GLY A 180 3.92 7.48 -16.06
N GLU A 181 5.22 7.67 -15.84
CA GLU A 181 5.88 8.98 -15.81
C GLU A 181 6.97 9.09 -16.88
N ILE A 182 6.90 10.15 -17.69
CA ILE A 182 8.00 10.61 -18.53
C ILE A 182 8.84 11.65 -17.78
N ALA A 183 10.16 11.57 -17.86
CA ALA A 183 11.06 12.56 -17.26
C ALA A 183 11.47 13.62 -18.28
N ARG A 184 11.27 14.89 -17.96
CA ARG A 184 11.84 15.99 -18.77
C ARG A 184 13.29 16.27 -18.46
N THR A 185 13.69 16.17 -17.20
CA THR A 185 15.01 16.63 -16.77
C THR A 185 15.85 15.45 -16.34
N VAL A 186 16.97 15.27 -17.01
CA VAL A 186 18.00 14.28 -16.65
C VAL A 186 19.15 15.03 -15.98
N THR A 187 19.57 14.54 -14.81
CA THR A 187 20.64 15.14 -14.01
C THR A 187 21.75 14.15 -13.75
N THR A 188 22.96 14.46 -14.18
CA THR A 188 24.17 13.70 -13.87
C THR A 188 24.89 14.35 -12.69
N LYS A 189 25.09 13.60 -11.62
CA LYS A 189 25.89 14.01 -10.47
C LYS A 189 27.28 13.42 -10.57
N VAL A 190 28.30 14.26 -10.49
CA VAL A 190 29.71 13.87 -10.57
C VAL A 190 30.47 14.33 -9.34
N ARG A 191 31.51 13.60 -8.99
CA ARG A 191 32.48 13.97 -7.95
C ARG A 191 33.85 14.15 -8.59
N TYR A 192 34.49 15.27 -8.34
CA TYR A 192 35.84 15.55 -8.82
C TYR A 192 36.90 15.03 -7.84
N SER A 193 38.18 15.07 -8.27
CA SER A 193 39.33 14.64 -7.47
C SER A 193 39.53 15.41 -6.17
N ASP A 194 39.02 16.64 -6.07
CA ASP A 194 38.97 17.43 -4.84
C ASP A 194 37.78 17.08 -3.93
N PHE A 195 37.10 15.97 -4.22
CA PHE A 195 35.90 15.46 -3.55
C PHE A 195 34.66 16.36 -3.66
N SER A 196 34.74 17.48 -4.38
CA SER A 196 33.57 18.32 -4.63
C SER A 196 32.55 17.59 -5.51
N ILE A 197 31.27 17.71 -5.16
CA ILE A 197 30.16 17.13 -5.92
C ILE A 197 29.47 18.25 -6.71
N ARG A 198 29.28 18.01 -8.01
CA ARG A 198 28.51 18.90 -8.88
C ARG A 198 27.44 18.12 -9.60
N SER A 199 26.36 18.81 -9.95
CA SER A 199 25.30 18.27 -10.79
C SER A 199 25.28 19.01 -12.11
N ARG A 200 25.00 18.31 -13.20
CA ARG A 200 24.67 18.88 -14.50
C ARG A 200 23.33 18.32 -14.93
N SER A 201 22.45 19.20 -15.38
CA SER A 201 21.10 18.83 -15.79
C SER A 201 20.84 19.28 -17.22
N THR A 202 20.04 18.51 -17.93
CA THR A 202 19.44 18.87 -19.21
C THR A 202 17.96 18.58 -19.13
N SER A 203 17.15 19.56 -19.54
CA SER A 203 15.72 19.39 -19.72
C SER A 203 15.40 19.24 -21.21
N ILE A 204 14.55 18.28 -21.56
CA ILE A 204 14.00 18.13 -22.90
C ILE A 204 12.58 18.72 -22.99
N PRO A 205 12.16 19.21 -24.17
CA PRO A 205 10.88 19.88 -24.33
C PRO A 205 9.67 18.98 -24.02
N VAL A 206 9.75 17.71 -24.40
CA VAL A 206 8.75 16.66 -24.13
C VAL A 206 9.45 15.63 -23.26
N GLY A 207 8.86 15.28 -22.11
CA GLY A 207 9.43 14.26 -21.24
C GLY A 207 9.59 12.91 -21.96
N THR A 208 10.51 12.09 -21.47
CA THR A 208 10.73 10.74 -21.99
C THR A 208 10.81 9.74 -20.85
N ASP A 209 10.21 8.57 -21.02
CA ASP A 209 10.45 7.36 -20.23
C ASP A 209 11.41 6.39 -20.94
N ASP A 210 11.76 6.68 -22.21
CA ASP A 210 12.76 5.92 -22.97
C ASP A 210 14.15 5.94 -22.31
N ALA A 211 14.62 4.76 -21.92
CA ALA A 211 15.86 4.56 -21.20
C ALA A 211 17.10 4.91 -22.03
N GLU A 212 17.08 4.65 -23.35
CA GLU A 212 18.21 4.99 -24.23
C GLU A 212 18.35 6.50 -24.33
N ARG A 213 17.23 7.20 -24.55
CA ARG A 213 17.21 8.66 -24.57
C ARG A 213 17.67 9.28 -23.25
N ILE A 214 17.29 8.71 -22.11
CA ILE A 214 17.75 9.17 -20.79
C ILE A 214 19.27 8.99 -20.65
N ALA A 215 19.82 7.86 -21.09
CA ALA A 215 21.25 7.58 -21.03
C ALA A 215 22.06 8.56 -21.90
N GLU A 216 21.60 8.84 -23.13
CA GLU A 216 22.22 9.85 -24.00
C GLU A 216 22.29 11.22 -23.33
N LEU A 217 21.17 11.68 -22.74
CA LEU A 217 21.09 12.97 -22.06
C LEU A 217 21.99 13.02 -20.82
N ALA A 218 22.11 11.90 -20.10
CA ALA A 218 22.99 11.78 -18.94
C ALA A 218 24.47 11.82 -19.33
N CYS A 219 24.85 11.13 -20.42
CA CYS A 219 26.20 11.18 -20.99
C CYS A 219 26.55 12.58 -21.49
N GLY A 220 25.65 13.27 -22.20
CA GLY A 220 25.89 14.66 -22.59
C GLY A 220 26.04 15.60 -21.38
N CYS A 221 25.36 15.33 -20.26
CA CYS A 221 25.60 16.06 -19.01
C CYS A 221 26.96 15.72 -18.37
N LEU A 222 27.46 14.50 -18.55
CA LEU A 222 28.78 14.07 -18.10
C LEU A 222 29.89 14.72 -18.92
N ASP A 223 29.76 14.76 -20.24
CA ASP A 223 30.73 15.40 -21.15
C ASP A 223 30.85 16.90 -20.84
N ARG A 224 29.73 17.60 -20.66
CA ARG A 224 29.76 18.99 -20.21
C ARG A 224 30.44 19.17 -18.84
N ALA A 225 30.29 18.20 -17.94
CA ALA A 225 30.98 18.25 -16.65
C ALA A 225 32.51 18.04 -16.79
N LEU A 226 32.95 17.26 -17.79
CA LEU A 226 34.36 17.12 -18.16
C LEU A 226 34.89 18.39 -18.82
N ASP A 227 34.12 19.02 -19.71
CA ASP A 227 34.51 20.26 -20.39
C ASP A 227 34.65 21.44 -19.43
N ASP A 228 33.67 21.62 -18.52
CA ASP A 228 33.68 22.69 -17.51
C ASP A 228 34.88 22.58 -16.57
N ARG A 229 35.32 21.35 -16.29
CA ARG A 229 36.48 21.08 -15.45
C ARG A 229 37.19 19.81 -15.90
N PRO A 230 38.17 19.95 -16.80
CA PRO A 230 38.94 18.82 -17.31
C PRO A 230 39.69 18.10 -16.19
N GLY A 231 39.66 16.78 -16.20
CA GLY A 231 40.37 15.94 -15.24
C GLY A 231 39.56 14.74 -14.77
N ALA A 232 40.13 14.00 -13.81
CA ALA A 232 39.48 12.82 -13.26
C ALA A 232 38.21 13.20 -12.50
N LEU A 233 37.09 12.62 -12.91
CA LEU A 233 35.82 12.67 -12.19
C LEU A 233 35.22 11.27 -12.07
N ARG A 234 34.30 11.13 -11.11
CA ARG A 234 33.54 9.91 -10.87
C ARG A 234 32.06 10.23 -11.00
N LEU A 235 31.34 9.45 -11.81
CA LEU A 235 29.88 9.47 -11.81
C LEU A 235 29.37 9.00 -10.43
N VAL A 236 28.57 9.85 -9.78
CA VAL A 236 27.93 9.57 -8.49
C VAL A 236 26.54 9.02 -8.69
N GLY A 237 25.81 9.50 -9.69
CA GLY A 237 24.51 8.96 -10.07
C GLY A 237 23.79 9.80 -11.12
N VAL A 238 22.76 9.22 -11.72
CA VAL A 238 21.83 9.89 -12.63
C VAL A 238 20.49 10.03 -11.91
N GLY A 239 19.93 11.23 -11.90
CA GLY A 239 18.62 11.54 -11.32
C GLY A 239 17.66 12.05 -12.38
N LEU A 240 16.39 11.70 -12.24
CA LEU A 240 15.31 12.16 -13.10
C LEU A 240 14.44 13.16 -12.33
N SER A 241 14.05 14.26 -12.97
CA SER A 241 13.15 15.26 -12.42
C SER A 241 12.33 15.93 -13.53
N GLY A 242 11.39 16.81 -13.17
CA GLY A 242 10.41 17.31 -14.15
C GLY A 242 9.61 16.15 -14.74
N LEU A 243 9.16 15.25 -13.87
CA LEU A 243 8.33 14.11 -14.23
C LEU A 243 6.97 14.66 -14.70
N GLU A 244 6.53 14.24 -15.87
CA GLU A 244 5.21 14.50 -16.44
C GLU A 244 4.55 13.15 -16.70
N SER A 245 3.22 13.09 -16.78
CA SER A 245 2.55 11.83 -17.09
C SER A 245 2.85 11.42 -18.54
N HIS A 246 3.31 10.18 -18.75
CA HIS A 246 3.30 9.59 -20.09
C HIS A 246 1.82 9.42 -20.47
N GLN A 247 1.34 10.10 -21.51
CA GLN A 247 0.13 9.65 -22.18
C GLN A 247 0.51 8.33 -22.86
N GLN A 248 0.39 7.22 -22.14
CA GLN A 248 0.12 5.96 -22.80
C GLN A 248 -1.14 6.27 -23.61
N LEU A 249 -0.99 6.28 -24.95
CA LEU A 249 -2.03 6.63 -25.92
C LEU A 249 -3.39 6.60 -25.24
N ALA A 250 -3.97 7.77 -24.99
CA ALA A 250 -5.39 7.83 -24.80
C ALA A 250 -5.96 7.10 -26.04
N LEU A 251 -6.45 5.88 -25.84
CA LEU A 251 -7.16 5.19 -26.90
C LEU A 251 -8.41 6.04 -27.10
N VAL A 252 -8.43 6.72 -28.25
CA VAL A 252 -9.60 7.36 -28.86
C VAL A 252 -10.77 6.39 -28.85
#